data_AF-A0A5B6YH89-F1
#
_entry.id   AF-A0A5B6YH89-F1
#
_cell.length_a   1.000
_cell.length_b   1.000
_cell.length_c   1.000
_cell.angle_alpha   90.00
_cell.angle_beta   90.00
_cell.angle_gamma   90.00
#
_symmetry.space_group_name_H-M   'P 1'
#
loop_
_entity.id
_entity.type
_entity.pdbx_description
1 polymer ?
#
loop_
_entity_poly.entity_id
_entity_poly.type
_entity_poly.pdbx_seq_one_letter_code
_entity_poly.pdbx_strand_id
1 'polypeptide(L)'
;MSGSLAAILGGAAGAVALVGIIIIIIWFCLSHNRSVPRTSETGSSDPSIQVGRTVELTVREARRFEMEELSLATKNFTDKSLIGEGKFGEVYKGLLHDGMLVAIKKRASAPSQEFIEEVRYLSSIQHRNLVTLLGYCQENDQQILVYEYIPNGSVSIHLYGAGQVSREKLEFKHRLSIALGAAKGLAHLHSLSPRLVHKDFKTANVLVDENFIAKVADA
;
A
#
# COMPACT_ATOMS: atom_id res chain seq x y z
N MET A 1 -61.74 20.41 -18.98
CA MET A 1 -61.21 20.23 -17.61
C MET A 1 -60.57 18.84 -17.37
N SER A 2 -60.27 18.04 -18.41
CA SER A 2 -59.77 16.67 -18.27
C SER A 2 -58.23 16.50 -18.29
N GLY A 3 -57.48 17.47 -18.81
CA GLY A 3 -56.01 17.37 -18.96
C GLY A 3 -55.22 17.52 -17.65
N SER A 4 -55.68 18.36 -16.73
CA SER A 4 -54.97 18.62 -15.47
C SER A 4 -55.06 17.47 -14.45
N LEU A 5 -56.13 16.68 -14.47
CA LEU A 5 -56.29 15.53 -13.57
C LEU A 5 -55.36 14.36 -13.95
N ALA A 6 -55.18 14.10 -15.25
CA ALA A 6 -54.31 13.03 -15.74
C ALA A 6 -52.83 13.29 -15.43
N ALA A 7 -52.37 14.55 -15.48
CA ALA A 7 -51.00 14.92 -15.16
C ALA A 7 -50.67 14.76 -13.66
N ILE A 8 -51.60 15.11 -12.77
CA ILE A 8 -51.44 14.97 -11.31
C ILE A 8 -51.44 13.48 -10.92
N LEU A 9 -52.33 12.67 -11.51
CA LEU A 9 -52.38 11.23 -11.28
C LEU A 9 -51.12 10.51 -11.81
N GLY A 10 -50.59 10.94 -12.96
CA GLY A 10 -49.34 10.41 -13.52
C GLY A 10 -48.10 10.72 -12.68
N GLY A 11 -48.01 11.95 -12.14
CA GLY A 11 -46.91 12.36 -11.26
C GLY A 11 -46.91 11.61 -9.91
N ALA A 12 -48.09 11.40 -9.32
CA ALA A 12 -48.23 10.65 -8.07
C ALA A 12 -47.86 9.17 -8.25
N ALA A 13 -48.27 8.54 -9.35
CA ALA A 13 -47.92 7.15 -9.65
C ALA A 13 -46.39 6.96 -9.86
N GLY A 14 -45.73 7.92 -10.52
CA GLY A 14 -44.27 7.88 -10.72
C GLY A 14 -43.47 8.00 -9.42
N ALA A 15 -43.91 8.85 -8.49
CA ALA A 15 -43.25 9.01 -7.19
C ALA A 15 -43.34 7.73 -6.33
N VAL A 16 -44.50 7.07 -6.32
CA VAL A 16 -44.70 5.80 -5.59
C VAL A 16 -43.82 4.68 -6.16
N ALA A 17 -43.69 4.59 -7.49
CA ALA A 17 -42.81 3.62 -8.13
C ALA A 17 -41.33 3.82 -7.77
N LEU A 18 -40.86 5.08 -7.75
CA LEU A 18 -39.49 5.42 -7.36
C LEU A 18 -39.19 5.05 -5.90
N VAL A 19 -40.12 5.33 -4.98
CA VAL A 19 -39.97 4.96 -3.56
C VAL A 19 -39.92 3.44 -3.41
N GLY A 20 -40.76 2.69 -4.13
CA GLY A 20 -40.73 1.23 -4.13
C GLY A 20 -39.38 0.66 -4.58
N ILE A 21 -38.80 1.21 -5.66
CA ILE A 21 -37.48 0.79 -6.17
C ILE A 21 -36.38 1.07 -5.14
N ILE A 22 -36.40 2.23 -4.49
CA ILE A 22 -35.41 2.59 -3.45
C ILE A 22 -35.49 1.63 -2.26
N ILE A 23 -36.70 1.26 -1.82
CA ILE A 23 -36.89 0.30 -0.72
C ILE A 23 -36.34 -1.08 -1.09
N ILE A 24 -36.56 -1.54 -2.33
CA ILE A 24 -36.03 -2.82 -2.82
C ILE A 24 -34.50 -2.80 -2.87
N ILE A 25 -33.89 -1.71 -3.35
CA ILE A 25 -32.43 -1.55 -3.39
C ILE A 25 -31.85 -1.57 -1.97
N ILE A 26 -32.44 -0.81 -1.03
CA ILE A 26 -32.00 -0.80 0.37
C ILE A 26 -32.15 -2.19 0.99
N TRP A 27 -33.27 -2.87 0.77
CA TRP A 27 -33.48 -4.23 1.28
C TRP A 27 -32.48 -5.22 0.70
N PHE A 28 -32.16 -5.13 -0.60
CA PHE A 28 -31.16 -5.97 -1.26
C PHE A 28 -29.74 -5.69 -0.74
N CYS A 29 -29.37 -4.42 -0.55
CA CYS A 29 -28.08 -4.05 0.04
C CYS A 29 -27.95 -4.54 1.50
N LEU A 30 -29.02 -4.45 2.28
CA LEU A 30 -29.04 -4.90 3.68
C LEU A 30 -29.09 -6.43 3.80
N SER A 31 -29.76 -7.13 2.88
CA SER A 31 -29.87 -8.60 2.89
C SER A 31 -28.62 -9.29 2.32
N HIS A 32 -27.96 -8.68 1.32
CA HIS A 32 -26.68 -9.18 0.81
C HIS A 32 -25.57 -9.04 1.86
N ASN A 33 -25.63 -8.02 2.72
CA ASN A 33 -24.69 -7.88 3.84
C ASN A 33 -24.93 -8.91 4.98
N ARG A 34 -26.00 -9.71 4.89
CA ARG A 34 -26.35 -10.77 5.85
C ARG A 34 -26.13 -12.20 5.36
N SER A 35 -25.55 -12.37 4.16
CA SER A 35 -25.42 -13.69 3.52
C SER A 35 -23.96 -14.10 3.31
N VAL A 36 -23.25 -14.37 4.41
CA VAL A 36 -22.08 -15.26 4.39
C VAL A 36 -22.41 -16.45 5.30
N PRO A 37 -22.65 -17.66 4.73
CA PRO A 37 -22.83 -18.87 5.51
C PRO A 37 -21.51 -19.22 6.20
N ARG A 38 -21.57 -19.35 7.53
CA ARG A 38 -20.52 -19.97 8.34
C ARG A 38 -20.53 -21.47 8.06
N THR A 39 -19.52 -21.99 7.39
CA THR A 39 -19.16 -23.41 7.46
C THR A 39 -18.22 -23.60 8.65
N SER A 40 -18.77 -24.20 9.69
CA SER A 40 -18.07 -24.76 10.83
C SER A 40 -17.39 -26.08 10.44
N GLU A 41 -16.08 -26.18 10.68
CA GLU A 41 -15.49 -27.45 11.10
C GLU A 41 -15.00 -27.33 12.54
N THR A 42 -15.40 -28.34 13.29
CA THR A 42 -15.39 -28.46 14.74
C THR A 42 -14.07 -29.09 15.16
N GLY A 43 -13.41 -28.51 16.17
CA GLY A 43 -12.17 -29.03 16.74
C GLY A 43 -11.97 -28.53 18.17
N SER A 44 -12.94 -28.88 19.03
CA SER A 44 -12.82 -29.13 20.48
C SER A 44 -11.69 -28.45 21.27
N SER A 45 -12.08 -27.51 22.15
CA SER A 45 -11.93 -27.56 23.62
C SER A 45 -11.81 -26.14 24.18
N ASP A 46 -12.81 -25.69 24.94
CA ASP A 46 -12.60 -24.63 25.93
C ASP A 46 -11.68 -25.16 27.04
N PRO A 47 -10.79 -24.32 27.59
CA PRO A 47 -11.18 -23.75 28.87
C PRO A 47 -10.77 -22.28 29.07
N SER A 48 -11.68 -21.57 29.74
CA SER A 48 -11.44 -20.59 30.80
C SER A 48 -10.38 -19.49 30.59
N ILE A 49 -10.87 -18.25 30.65
CA ILE A 49 -10.23 -17.01 31.11
C ILE A 49 -8.85 -17.23 31.76
N GLN A 50 -7.79 -16.85 31.06
CA GLN A 50 -6.57 -16.37 31.69
C GLN A 50 -6.18 -15.00 31.14
N VAL A 51 -6.28 -14.05 32.06
CA VAL A 51 -5.64 -12.73 32.03
C VAL A 51 -4.14 -12.90 31.80
N GLY A 52 -3.58 -12.12 30.88
CA GLY A 52 -2.13 -11.92 30.77
C GLY A 52 -1.41 -12.85 29.81
N ARG A 53 -1.34 -12.45 28.54
CA ARG A 53 -0.16 -12.74 27.69
C ARG A 53 -0.03 -11.62 26.66
N THR A 54 0.82 -10.66 26.97
CA THR A 54 1.44 -9.80 25.97
C THR A 54 2.14 -10.75 25.00
N VAL A 55 1.54 -10.96 23.83
CA VAL A 55 2.29 -11.52 22.70
C VAL A 55 3.27 -10.41 22.34
N GLU A 56 4.50 -10.52 22.82
CA GLU A 56 5.64 -9.86 22.19
C GLU A 56 5.70 -10.38 20.76
N LEU A 57 4.97 -9.71 19.87
CA LEU A 57 5.28 -9.70 18.45
C LEU A 57 6.72 -9.19 18.40
N THR A 58 7.66 -10.11 18.20
CA THR A 58 9.07 -9.79 18.01
C THR A 58 9.14 -8.77 16.88
N VAL A 59 9.30 -7.49 17.24
CA VAL A 59 9.49 -6.41 16.28
C VAL A 59 10.77 -6.77 15.54
N ARG A 60 10.67 -7.09 14.25
CA ARG A 60 11.86 -7.21 13.42
C ARG A 60 12.54 -5.85 13.44
N GLU A 61 13.64 -5.74 14.18
CA GLU A 61 14.44 -4.53 14.18
C GLU A 61 15.01 -4.31 12.77
N ALA A 62 14.98 -3.05 12.32
CA ALA A 62 15.57 -2.67 11.04
C ALA A 62 17.07 -3.00 11.06
N ARG A 63 17.57 -3.71 10.05
CA ARG A 63 19.01 -4.04 9.97
C ARG A 63 19.81 -2.76 9.77
N ARG A 64 20.88 -2.59 10.57
CA ARG A 64 21.90 -1.58 10.28
C ARG A 64 22.87 -2.13 9.24
N PHE A 65 22.96 -1.46 8.10
CA PHE A 65 23.89 -1.73 7.01
C PHE A 65 25.10 -0.82 7.12
N GLU A 66 26.25 -1.32 6.65
CA GLU A 66 27.46 -0.54 6.48
C GLU A 66 27.45 0.16 5.10
N MET A 67 28.04 1.35 5.00
CA MET A 67 28.11 2.08 3.73
C MET A 67 28.85 1.28 2.65
N GLU A 68 29.90 0.54 3.03
CA GLU A 68 30.66 -0.29 2.11
C GLU A 68 29.78 -1.39 1.48
N GLU A 69 28.93 -2.04 2.27
CA GLU A 69 27.99 -3.05 1.77
C GLU A 69 27.01 -2.45 0.76
N LEU A 70 26.43 -1.28 1.07
CA LEU A 70 25.50 -0.61 0.16
C LEU A 70 26.19 -0.08 -1.10
N SER A 71 27.44 0.37 -0.98
CA SER A 71 28.27 0.77 -2.12
C SER A 71 28.52 -0.42 -3.03
N LEU A 72 28.94 -1.57 -2.51
CA LEU A 72 29.15 -2.78 -3.30
C LEU A 72 27.85 -3.25 -3.98
N ALA A 73 26.73 -3.26 -3.23
CA ALA A 73 25.43 -3.68 -3.75
C ALA A 73 24.95 -2.83 -4.94
N THR A 74 25.32 -1.55 -4.97
CA THR A 74 24.94 -0.57 -6.02
C THR A 74 26.04 -0.31 -7.04
N LYS A 75 27.18 -1.00 -6.95
CA LYS A 75 28.38 -0.74 -7.77
C LYS A 75 28.87 0.70 -7.62
N ASN A 76 28.93 1.20 -6.39
CA ASN A 76 29.26 2.57 -5.99
C ASN A 76 28.24 3.59 -6.49
N PHE A 77 26.94 3.32 -6.29
CA PHE A 77 25.83 4.23 -6.59
C PHE A 77 25.84 4.74 -8.05
N THR A 78 26.19 3.88 -9.01
CA THR A 78 26.25 4.25 -10.43
C THR A 78 24.87 4.60 -11.00
N ASP A 79 24.83 5.45 -12.04
CA ASP A 79 23.60 5.78 -12.78
C ASP A 79 22.86 4.55 -13.33
N LYS A 80 23.59 3.46 -13.63
CA LYS A 80 22.99 2.19 -14.08
C LYS A 80 22.15 1.51 -13.01
N SER A 81 22.42 1.80 -11.74
CA SER A 81 21.65 1.31 -10.61
C SER A 81 20.54 2.29 -10.19
N LEU A 82 20.53 3.53 -10.68
CA LEU A 82 19.51 4.51 -10.37
C LEU A 82 18.16 4.07 -10.97
N ILE A 83 17.14 3.94 -10.11
CA ILE A 83 15.78 3.53 -10.49
C ILE A 83 14.73 4.61 -10.20
N GLY A 84 15.09 5.66 -9.47
CA GLY A 84 14.22 6.80 -9.21
C GLY A 84 14.98 7.96 -8.60
N GLU A 85 14.52 9.18 -8.89
CA GLU A 85 15.04 10.41 -8.34
C GLU A 85 13.87 11.36 -8.08
N GLY A 86 13.93 12.10 -6.98
CA GLY A 86 12.93 13.13 -6.70
C GLY A 86 13.24 13.90 -5.42
N LYS A 87 12.21 14.57 -4.88
CA LYS A 87 12.32 15.44 -3.70
C LYS A 87 12.95 14.73 -2.48
N PHE A 88 12.75 13.42 -2.35
CA PHE A 88 13.24 12.64 -1.22
C PHE A 88 14.64 12.06 -1.42
N GLY A 89 15.27 12.34 -2.57
CA GLY A 89 16.59 11.87 -2.95
C GLY A 89 16.57 10.81 -4.05
N GLU A 90 17.66 10.07 -4.11
CA GLU A 90 17.96 9.09 -5.16
C GLU A 90 17.65 7.68 -4.66
N VAL A 91 17.10 6.84 -5.52
CA VAL A 91 16.78 5.44 -5.22
C VAL A 91 17.55 4.55 -6.18
N TYR A 92 18.36 3.66 -5.63
CA TYR A 92 19.20 2.74 -6.38
C TYR A 92 18.72 1.30 -6.19
N LYS A 93 18.75 0.50 -7.25
CA LYS A 93 18.62 -0.96 -7.19
C LYS A 93 19.94 -1.56 -6.73
N GLY A 94 19.91 -2.26 -5.61
CA GLY A 94 21.04 -3.01 -5.07
C GLY A 94 20.84 -4.52 -5.15
N LEU A 95 21.95 -5.26 -5.21
CA LEU A 95 21.98 -6.70 -4.95
C LEU A 95 22.88 -6.94 -3.73
N LEU A 96 22.27 -7.34 -2.61
CA LEU A 96 23.01 -7.66 -1.39
C LEU A 96 23.82 -8.96 -1.56
N HIS A 97 24.78 -9.19 -0.66
CA HIS A 97 25.67 -10.35 -0.69
C HIS A 97 24.94 -11.70 -0.58
N ASP A 98 23.78 -11.71 0.08
CA ASP A 98 22.89 -12.86 0.22
C ASP A 98 22.01 -13.11 -1.02
N GLY A 99 22.16 -12.30 -2.06
CA GLY A 99 21.39 -12.36 -3.30
C GLY A 99 20.06 -11.61 -3.26
N MET A 100 19.73 -10.92 -2.16
CA MET A 100 18.49 -10.16 -2.06
C MET A 100 18.56 -8.87 -2.89
N LEU A 101 17.55 -8.66 -3.75
CA LEU A 101 17.35 -7.38 -4.44
C LEU A 101 16.70 -6.36 -3.50
N VAL A 102 17.27 -5.15 -3.46
CA VAL A 102 16.83 -4.07 -2.56
C VAL A 102 16.71 -2.74 -3.31
N ALA A 103 15.89 -1.84 -2.77
CA ALA A 103 15.82 -0.44 -3.16
C ALA A 103 16.50 0.42 -2.08
N ILE A 104 17.62 1.04 -2.43
CA ILE A 104 18.48 1.82 -1.53
C ILE A 104 18.22 3.29 -1.79
N LYS A 105 17.51 3.95 -0.86
CA LYS A 105 17.12 5.35 -0.94
C LYS A 105 18.09 6.22 -0.16
N LYS A 106 18.90 6.98 -0.89
CA LYS A 106 19.83 7.97 -0.35
C LYS A 106 19.09 9.29 -0.17
N ARG A 107 18.98 9.78 1.07
CA ARG A 107 18.25 11.03 1.36
C ARG A 107 18.99 12.23 0.77
N ALA A 108 18.25 13.15 0.17
CA ALA A 108 18.79 14.45 -0.28
C ALA A 108 18.93 15.49 0.85
N SER A 109 18.18 15.32 1.94
CA SER A 109 18.21 16.23 3.09
C SER A 109 19.48 16.08 3.91
N ALA A 110 19.91 17.17 4.56
CA ALA A 110 20.95 17.10 5.58
C ALA A 110 20.61 16.05 6.66
N PRO A 111 21.61 15.39 7.26
CA PRO A 111 21.39 14.40 8.31
C PRO A 111 20.54 14.96 9.46
N SER A 112 19.49 14.23 9.83
CA SER A 112 18.64 14.58 10.97
C SER A 112 19.00 13.76 12.21
N GLN A 113 18.97 14.38 13.39
CA GLN A 113 19.12 13.66 14.66
C GLN A 113 17.93 12.71 14.94
N GLU A 114 16.77 12.99 14.34
CA GLU A 114 15.54 12.21 14.51
C GLU A 114 15.51 10.93 13.64
N PHE A 115 16.55 10.71 12.81
CA PHE A 115 16.56 9.62 11.83
C PHE A 115 16.38 8.23 12.45
N ILE A 116 17.00 7.98 13.61
CA ILE A 116 16.88 6.67 14.26
C ILE A 116 15.46 6.44 14.78
N GLU A 117 14.79 7.48 15.27
CA GLU A 117 13.40 7.40 15.72
C GLU A 117 12.46 7.18 14.52
N GLU A 118 12.71 7.89 13.41
CA GLU A 118 12.03 7.68 12.13
C GLU A 118 12.20 6.23 11.64
N VAL A 119 13.41 5.67 11.65
CA VAL A 119 13.69 4.28 11.27
C VAL A 119 12.95 3.29 12.17
N ARG A 120 12.97 3.49 13.50
CA ARG A 120 12.23 2.62 14.43
C ARG A 120 10.73 2.66 14.15
N TYR A 121 10.19 3.84 13.90
CA TYR A 121 8.78 3.98 13.56
C TYR A 121 8.45 3.30 12.23
N LEU A 122 9.20 3.58 11.16
CA LEU A 122 8.99 3.00 9.84
C LEU A 122 9.15 1.46 9.82
N SER A 123 10.12 0.92 10.55
CA SER A 123 10.35 -0.55 10.63
C SER A 123 9.25 -1.31 11.38
N SER A 124 8.49 -0.62 12.24
CA SER A 124 7.31 -1.20 12.89
C SER A 124 6.12 -1.38 11.93
N ILE A 125 6.13 -0.70 10.78
CA ILE A 125 5.01 -0.71 9.83
C ILE A 125 5.15 -1.91 8.90
N GLN A 126 4.24 -2.87 9.02
CA GLN A 126 4.21 -4.07 8.18
C GLN A 126 2.81 -4.32 7.63
N HIS A 127 2.70 -4.27 6.31
CA HIS A 127 1.45 -4.54 5.62
C HIS A 127 1.71 -5.01 4.18
N ARG A 128 0.96 -6.00 3.70
CA ARG A 128 1.14 -6.57 2.35
C ARG A 128 1.06 -5.53 1.22
N ASN A 129 0.30 -4.46 1.43
CA ASN A 129 0.15 -3.36 0.47
C ASN A 129 0.99 -2.12 0.78
N LEU A 130 2.04 -2.25 1.59
CA LEU A 130 3.06 -1.22 1.82
C LEU A 130 4.43 -1.78 1.42
N VAL A 131 5.32 -0.90 0.96
CA VAL A 131 6.73 -1.26 0.78
C VAL A 131 7.40 -1.33 2.15
N THR A 132 8.05 -2.46 2.42
CA THR A 132 8.65 -2.77 3.72
C THR A 132 10.05 -2.20 3.83
N LEU A 133 10.33 -1.49 4.93
CA LEU A 133 11.69 -1.10 5.30
C LEU A 133 12.43 -2.33 5.82
N LEU A 134 13.57 -2.65 5.20
CA LEU A 134 14.44 -3.76 5.62
C LEU A 134 15.53 -3.30 6.58
N GLY A 135 15.98 -2.04 6.42
CA GLY A 135 17.04 -1.50 7.25
C GLY A 135 17.47 -0.10 6.84
N TYR A 136 18.62 0.31 7.36
CA TYR A 136 19.14 1.66 7.21
C TYR A 136 20.66 1.70 7.30
N CYS A 137 21.26 2.79 6.85
CA CYS A 137 22.67 3.13 7.06
C CYS A 137 22.77 4.59 7.53
N GLN A 138 23.63 4.84 8.52
CA GLN A 138 23.97 6.18 9.01
C GLN A 138 25.48 6.27 9.24
N GLU A 139 26.20 6.73 8.21
CA GLU A 139 27.66 6.80 8.17
C GLU A 139 28.09 7.96 7.26
N ASN A 140 29.25 8.57 7.51
CA ASN A 140 29.84 9.61 6.64
C ASN A 140 28.88 10.77 6.30
N ASP A 141 28.10 11.24 7.27
CA ASP A 141 27.06 12.26 7.07
C ASP A 141 26.01 11.89 6.00
N GLN A 142 25.80 10.60 5.78
CA GLN A 142 24.75 10.07 4.91
C GLN A 142 23.72 9.31 5.74
N GLN A 143 22.45 9.47 5.38
CA GLN A 143 21.33 8.72 5.91
C GLN A 143 20.63 8.01 4.76
N ILE A 144 20.61 6.69 4.81
CA ILE A 144 20.13 5.84 3.73
C ILE A 144 19.10 4.87 4.30
N LEU A 145 17.99 4.70 3.59
CA LEU A 145 16.95 3.73 3.90
C LEU A 145 16.99 2.59 2.88
N VAL A 146 16.86 1.35 3.35
CA VAL A 146 16.93 0.15 2.51
C VAL A 146 15.57 -0.54 2.55
N TYR A 147 14.90 -0.61 1.42
CA TYR A 147 13.58 -1.19 1.24
C TYR A 147 13.65 -2.47 0.41
N GLU A 148 12.60 -3.28 0.48
CA GLU A 148 12.39 -4.36 -0.49
C GLU A 148 12.31 -3.79 -1.92
N TYR A 149 12.90 -4.50 -2.88
CA TYR A 149 12.79 -4.13 -4.29
C TYR A 149 11.49 -4.68 -4.90
N ILE A 150 10.73 -3.81 -5.58
CA ILE A 150 9.46 -4.17 -6.20
C ILE A 150 9.64 -4.28 -7.74
N PRO A 151 9.55 -5.49 -8.32
CA PRO A 151 10.10 -5.77 -9.66
C PRO A 151 9.31 -5.18 -10.84
N ASN A 152 7.97 -5.05 -10.73
CA ASN A 152 7.16 -4.54 -11.84
C ASN A 152 7.04 -3.01 -11.85
N GLY A 153 7.74 -2.30 -10.95
CA GLY A 153 7.79 -0.84 -10.93
C GLY A 153 6.47 -0.17 -10.55
N SER A 154 6.32 1.11 -10.89
CA SER A 154 5.16 1.91 -10.52
C SER A 154 3.96 1.72 -11.45
N VAL A 155 2.76 1.90 -10.90
CA VAL A 155 1.51 1.89 -11.64
C VAL A 155 1.49 2.97 -12.73
N SER A 156 2.14 4.12 -12.53
CA SER A 156 2.23 5.18 -13.54
C SER A 156 2.87 4.69 -14.85
N ILE A 157 3.90 3.85 -14.79
CA ILE A 157 4.55 3.28 -15.99
C ILE A 157 3.59 2.37 -16.75
N HIS A 158 2.74 1.63 -16.05
CA HIS A 158 1.76 0.72 -16.66
C HIS A 158 0.52 1.43 -17.21
N LEU A 159 0.18 2.61 -16.68
CA LEU A 159 -0.97 3.40 -17.13
C LEU A 159 -0.63 4.33 -18.29
N TYR A 160 0.52 5.00 -18.21
CA TYR A 160 0.89 6.07 -19.15
C TYR A 160 1.99 5.66 -20.13
N GLY A 161 2.68 4.54 -19.87
CA GLY A 161 3.83 4.09 -20.64
C GLY A 161 5.09 4.90 -20.32
N ALA A 162 6.25 4.31 -20.62
CA ALA A 162 7.55 4.99 -20.57
C ALA A 162 8.09 5.22 -21.98
N GLY A 163 7.31 5.85 -22.86
CA GLY A 163 7.73 6.29 -24.21
C GLY A 163 8.16 5.20 -25.22
N GLN A 164 8.53 4.01 -24.80
CA GLN A 164 9.03 2.89 -25.62
C GLN A 164 8.71 1.57 -24.88
N VAL A 165 8.25 0.58 -25.64
CA VAL A 165 7.93 -0.80 -25.23
C VAL A 165 6.58 -0.97 -24.52
N SER A 166 5.66 -1.65 -25.23
CA SER A 166 4.39 -2.14 -24.72
C SER A 166 4.61 -3.14 -23.59
N ARG A 167 4.68 -2.67 -22.35
CA ARG A 167 4.26 -3.50 -21.21
C ARG A 167 2.77 -3.77 -21.38
N GLU A 168 2.31 -4.98 -21.07
CA GLU A 168 0.90 -5.34 -21.11
C GLU A 168 0.08 -4.26 -20.40
N LYS A 169 -0.84 -3.63 -21.14
CA LYS A 169 -1.71 -2.62 -20.55
C LYS A 169 -2.51 -3.29 -19.44
N LEU A 170 -2.56 -2.69 -18.26
CA LEU A 170 -3.32 -3.24 -17.15
C LEU A 170 -4.79 -3.43 -17.54
N GLU A 171 -5.22 -4.69 -17.57
CA GLU A 171 -6.63 -5.10 -17.63
C GLU A 171 -7.45 -4.45 -16.52
N PHE A 172 -8.75 -4.24 -16.76
CA PHE A 172 -9.64 -3.56 -15.80
C PHE A 172 -9.64 -4.26 -14.42
N LYS A 173 -9.63 -5.59 -14.42
CA LYS A 173 -9.55 -6.41 -13.19
C LYS A 173 -8.27 -6.11 -12.39
N HIS A 174 -7.12 -5.99 -13.04
CA HIS A 174 -5.87 -5.63 -12.37
C HIS A 174 -5.93 -4.22 -11.79
N ARG A 175 -6.48 -3.25 -12.52
CA ARG A 175 -6.65 -1.87 -12.02
C ARG A 175 -7.49 -1.83 -10.74
N LEU A 176 -8.59 -2.58 -10.72
CA LEU A 176 -9.45 -2.65 -9.53
C LEU A 176 -8.74 -3.31 -8.34
N SER A 177 -8.00 -4.40 -8.59
CA SER A 177 -7.17 -5.06 -7.56
C SER A 177 -6.11 -4.13 -6.98
N ILE A 178 -5.41 -3.39 -7.84
CA ILE A 178 -4.38 -2.41 -7.46
C ILE A 178 -5.00 -1.29 -6.63
N ALA A 179 -6.13 -0.72 -7.08
CA ALA A 179 -6.82 0.35 -6.36
C ALA A 179 -7.26 -0.11 -4.95
N LEU A 180 -7.81 -1.32 -4.84
CA LEU A 180 -8.18 -1.91 -3.56
C LEU A 180 -6.95 -2.14 -2.66
N GLY A 181 -5.86 -2.66 -3.22
CA GLY A 181 -4.61 -2.86 -2.48
C GLY A 181 -4.02 -1.55 -1.95
N ALA A 182 -3.93 -0.53 -2.81
CA ALA A 182 -3.46 0.80 -2.40
C ALA A 182 -4.33 1.42 -1.31
N ALA A 183 -5.66 1.30 -1.42
CA ALA A 183 -6.59 1.76 -0.39
C ALA A 183 -6.39 1.03 0.95
N LYS A 184 -6.14 -0.28 0.94
CA LYS A 184 -5.80 -1.05 2.16
C LYS A 184 -4.50 -0.58 2.78
N GLY A 185 -3.47 -0.32 1.97
CA GLY A 185 -2.20 0.24 2.44
C GLY A 185 -2.38 1.59 3.14
N LEU A 186 -3.09 2.53 2.50
CA LEU A 186 -3.40 3.83 3.09
C LEU A 186 -4.25 3.72 4.36
N ALA A 187 -5.27 2.85 4.35
CA ALA A 187 -6.10 2.62 5.53
C ALA A 187 -5.27 2.12 6.71
N HIS A 188 -4.30 1.23 6.45
CA HIS A 188 -3.36 0.76 7.47
C HIS A 188 -2.53 1.92 8.04
N LEU A 189 -1.90 2.74 7.19
CA LEU A 189 -1.14 3.93 7.63
C LEU A 189 -1.97 4.87 8.50
N HIS A 190 -3.23 5.10 8.10
CA HIS A 190 -4.14 5.97 8.83
C HIS A 190 -4.63 5.37 10.16
N SER A 191 -4.51 4.05 10.34
CA SER A 191 -4.87 3.35 11.57
C SER A 191 -3.75 3.30 12.62
N LEU A 192 -2.52 3.68 12.24
CA LEU A 192 -1.37 3.70 13.14
C LEU A 192 -1.53 4.74 14.26
N SER A 193 -0.79 4.53 15.35
CA SER A 193 -0.66 5.47 16.47
C SER A 193 0.84 5.67 16.79
N PRO A 194 1.44 6.83 16.46
CA PRO A 194 0.81 8.00 15.82
C PRO A 194 0.33 7.68 14.40
N ARG A 195 -0.64 8.45 13.91
CA ARG A 195 -1.15 8.29 12.54
C ARG A 195 -0.10 8.73 11.52
N LEU A 196 0.19 7.90 10.51
CA LEU A 196 1.04 8.31 9.38
C LEU A 196 0.19 8.81 8.20
N VAL A 197 0.43 10.04 7.75
CA VAL A 197 -0.17 10.59 6.53
C VAL A 197 0.90 10.60 5.44
N HIS A 198 0.65 9.88 4.34
CA HIS A 198 1.62 9.67 3.25
C HIS A 198 2.07 10.97 2.55
N LYS A 199 1.18 11.97 2.41
CA LYS A 199 1.44 13.31 1.83
C LYS A 199 1.83 13.38 0.34
N ASP A 200 2.27 12.29 -0.29
CA ASP A 200 2.63 12.23 -1.72
C ASP A 200 1.98 11.02 -2.41
N PHE A 201 0.73 10.72 -2.09
CA PHE A 201 0.04 9.57 -2.69
C PHE A 201 -0.33 9.86 -4.15
N LYS A 202 0.28 9.10 -5.07
CA LYS A 202 0.09 9.19 -6.53
C LYS A 202 0.44 7.86 -7.19
N THR A 203 0.06 7.67 -8.46
CA THR A 203 0.33 6.44 -9.22
C THR A 203 1.82 6.12 -9.39
N ALA A 204 2.71 7.11 -9.28
CA ALA A 204 4.16 6.89 -9.27
C ALA A 204 4.67 6.26 -7.96
N ASN A 205 3.95 6.43 -6.85
CA ASN A 205 4.31 5.91 -5.52
C ASN A 205 3.48 4.67 -5.15
N VAL A 206 2.72 4.11 -6.10
CA VAL A 206 2.11 2.78 -5.97
C VAL A 206 2.88 1.85 -6.88
N LEU A 207 3.62 0.92 -6.29
CA LEU A 207 4.38 -0.10 -6.99
C LEU A 207 3.58 -1.40 -7.10
N VAL A 208 3.97 -2.28 -8.00
CA VAL A 208 3.36 -3.61 -8.17
C VAL A 208 4.43 -4.70 -8.11
N ASP A 209 4.21 -5.71 -7.27
CA ASP A 209 5.11 -6.87 -7.17
C ASP A 209 4.96 -7.85 -8.34
N GLU A 210 5.68 -8.97 -8.31
CA GLU A 210 5.63 -10.02 -9.34
C GLU A 210 4.21 -10.57 -9.60
N ASN A 211 3.32 -10.51 -8.61
CA ASN A 211 1.94 -10.97 -8.69
C ASN A 211 0.96 -9.82 -8.98
N PHE A 212 1.45 -8.64 -9.34
CA PHE A 212 0.68 -7.42 -9.53
C PHE A 212 -0.12 -6.98 -8.28
N ILE A 213 0.37 -7.33 -7.08
CA ILE A 213 -0.18 -6.82 -5.83
C ILE A 213 0.39 -5.42 -5.60
N ALA A 214 -0.51 -4.46 -5.36
CA ALA A 214 -0.12 -3.07 -5.11
C ALA A 214 0.60 -2.92 -3.76
N LYS A 215 1.70 -2.17 -3.76
CA LYS A 215 2.47 -1.75 -2.59
C LYS A 215 2.69 -0.24 -2.63
N VAL A 216 2.18 0.47 -1.64
CA VAL A 216 2.37 1.92 -1.51
C VAL A 216 3.77 2.19 -0.95
N ALA A 217 4.52 3.05 -1.64
CA ALA A 217 5.88 3.46 -1.31
C ALA A 217 5.93 4.93 -0.87
N ASP A 218 7.06 5.40 -0.35
CA ASP A 218 7.28 6.81 0.02
C ASP A 218 6.24 7.39 1.01
N ALA A 219 5.77 6.54 1.94
CA ALA A 219 4.89 6.92 3.04
C ALA A 219 5.64 7.57 4.22
#